data_AF-A0A922KTB8-F1
#
_entry.id   AF-A0A922KTB8-F1
#
_cell.length_a   1.000
_cell.length_b   1.000
_cell.length_c   1.000
_cell.angle_alpha   90.00
_cell.angle_beta   90.00
_cell.angle_gamma   90.00
#
_symmetry.space_group_name_H-M   'P 1'
#
loop_
_entity.id
_entity.type
_entity.pdbx_description
1 polymer ?
#
loop_
_entity_poly.entity_id
_entity_poly.type
_entity_poly.pdbx_seq_one_letter_code
_entity_poly.pdbx_strand_id
1 'polypeptide(L)'
;MDSISWILWKIISILVILSLASPLIFILFFYISLLIIWIHCYRYRITNTNDVDYHTRTESLQIKIWQQAFDAISFVFATFGQLWYGYEIVGIEHLPDSGPALIIFYHGTWPCDIYFLIAELYRRKKRLMFTIVERWSILLRAMRLVPGSVNDCVQMLNNGSMVALSPGGLREAMFSDHHHYETKFSGRLGFARIAKETQVPIIPIFTRNIREAFRQVPIMKNFVKFIYNRYRIPLFLTYGGMPVKLTTIIGEPIRFESDATIEQIAEMKKTPANLKTTTTTTKKISLSIQFIIPLILYLTLLIGYIYQFVNPQVKLINQSDDGDGDGDNCGKRYDGFLKIIAAIWKFYCRLFYDIEINGMENIINTQPALIIFYHGAIPIDIFFLMTDYYLKTKRLIYTITDRIVYRIPGSFLLHFFHIIPGNSDDCVMILKKGKSLLLSPGGTFEAFFSDTNSTIVWNGRKGFARIVKQTNVPIILVYTRNIRFAFIQIPIVHRLWQKIYQNFRIPILIHLGLPVKLFTMISEPIHFPHDYSIDQIALETETKMAKFIRQNQTKSNTTIEALKQRFLLT
;
A
#
# COMPACT_ATOMS: atom_id res chain seq x y z
N MET A 1 6.74 8.28 33.08
CA MET A 1 5.81 7.68 32.12
C MET A 1 5.52 6.27 32.59
N ASP A 2 4.36 6.07 33.20
CA ASP A 2 4.02 4.84 33.92
C ASP A 2 3.89 3.66 32.97
N SER A 3 4.18 2.45 33.48
CA SER A 3 4.16 1.16 32.77
C SER A 3 2.87 0.93 31.96
N ILE A 4 1.77 1.49 32.45
CA ILE A 4 0.45 1.48 31.82
C ILE A 4 0.45 2.27 30.50
N SER A 5 1.08 3.46 30.46
CA SER A 5 1.17 4.28 29.23
C SER A 5 2.02 3.61 28.14
N TRP A 6 3.02 2.82 28.53
CA TRP A 6 3.90 2.09 27.62
C TRP A 6 3.23 0.86 27.00
N ILE A 7 2.46 0.10 27.80
CA ILE A 7 1.63 -1.02 27.31
C ILE A 7 0.55 -0.49 26.37
N LEU A 8 -0.12 0.61 26.74
CA LEU A 8 -1.10 1.29 25.90
C LEU A 8 -0.49 1.73 24.57
N TRP A 9 0.73 2.28 24.58
CA TRP A 9 1.44 2.67 23.36
C TRP A 9 1.73 1.49 22.42
N LYS A 10 2.13 0.33 22.95
CA LYS A 10 2.35 -0.89 22.15
C LYS A 10 1.05 -1.41 21.54
N ILE A 11 -0.02 -1.47 22.34
CA ILE A 11 -1.33 -1.93 21.89
C ILE A 11 -1.85 -0.98 20.79
N ILE A 12 -1.74 0.34 20.98
CA ILE A 12 -2.16 1.33 20.00
C ILE A 12 -1.33 1.23 18.71
N SER A 13 0.00 1.10 18.81
CA SER A 13 0.88 0.98 17.64
C SER A 13 0.58 -0.29 16.84
N ILE A 14 0.35 -1.42 17.51
CA ILE A 14 -0.04 -2.68 16.86
C ILE A 14 -1.38 -2.51 16.15
N LEU A 15 -2.40 -1.95 16.82
CA LEU A 15 -3.70 -1.71 16.20
C LEU A 15 -3.61 -0.77 14.98
N VAL A 16 -2.73 0.24 15.02
CA VAL A 16 -2.52 1.17 13.90
C VAL A 16 -1.84 0.49 12.71
N ILE A 17 -0.78 -0.30 12.95
CA ILE A 17 -0.11 -1.11 11.91
C ILE A 17 -1.11 -2.06 11.25
N LEU A 18 -1.89 -2.76 12.07
CA LEU A 18 -2.89 -3.70 11.58
C LEU A 18 -4.02 -2.98 10.79
N SER A 19 -4.43 -1.79 11.22
CA SER A 19 -5.46 -0.97 10.55
C SER A 19 -5.04 -0.34 9.23
N LEU A 20 -3.79 -0.49 8.81
CA LEU A 20 -3.29 0.11 7.57
C LEU A 20 -2.62 -0.94 6.68
N ALA A 21 -2.12 -2.04 7.26
CA ALA A 21 -1.74 -3.24 6.54
C ALA A 21 -2.94 -4.09 6.10
N SER A 22 -4.08 -4.04 6.79
CA SER A 22 -5.19 -4.96 6.52
C SER A 22 -5.87 -4.81 5.14
N PRO A 23 -6.00 -3.63 4.51
CA PRO A 23 -6.38 -3.55 3.09
C PRO A 23 -5.43 -4.36 2.19
N LEU A 24 -4.12 -4.36 2.50
CA LEU A 24 -3.12 -5.15 1.77
C LEU A 24 -3.25 -6.65 2.06
N ILE A 25 -3.67 -7.03 3.27
CA ILE A 25 -3.99 -8.44 3.61
C ILE A 25 -5.17 -8.94 2.77
N PHE A 26 -6.22 -8.14 2.60
CA PHE A 26 -7.34 -8.52 1.73
C PHE A 26 -6.91 -8.64 0.26
N ILE A 27 -6.11 -7.70 -0.23
CA ILE A 27 -5.51 -7.78 -1.57
C ILE A 27 -4.71 -9.09 -1.70
N LEU A 28 -3.87 -9.41 -0.71
CA LEU A 28 -3.10 -10.65 -0.67
C LEU A 28 -4.01 -11.88 -0.73
N PHE A 29 -5.14 -11.90 -0.03
CA PHE A 29 -6.10 -13.01 -0.10
C PHE A 29 -6.74 -13.17 -1.46
N PHE A 30 -7.02 -12.07 -2.17
CA PHE A 30 -7.43 -12.16 -3.56
C PHE A 30 -6.33 -12.80 -4.41
N TYR A 31 -5.07 -12.39 -4.26
CA TYR A 31 -3.96 -13.02 -4.99
C TYR A 31 -3.76 -14.49 -4.63
N ILE A 32 -3.90 -14.87 -3.36
CA ILE A 32 -3.86 -16.27 -2.92
C ILE A 32 -5.01 -17.07 -3.56
N SER A 33 -6.22 -16.50 -3.60
CA SER A 33 -7.38 -17.14 -4.23
C SER A 33 -7.16 -17.32 -5.73
N LEU A 34 -6.60 -16.31 -6.40
CA LEU A 34 -6.22 -16.38 -7.81
C LEU A 34 -5.16 -17.46 -8.05
N LEU A 35 -4.16 -17.57 -7.17
CA LEU A 35 -3.14 -18.60 -7.23
C LEU A 35 -3.76 -19.99 -7.05
N ILE A 36 -4.67 -20.18 -6.09
CA ILE A 36 -5.40 -21.45 -5.88
C ILE A 36 -6.20 -21.82 -7.14
N ILE A 37 -6.94 -20.87 -7.72
CA ILE A 37 -7.69 -21.06 -8.96
C ILE A 37 -6.74 -21.43 -10.10
N TRP A 38 -5.62 -20.73 -10.23
CA TRP A 38 -4.62 -20.99 -11.28
C TRP A 38 -3.99 -22.38 -11.14
N ILE A 39 -3.59 -22.78 -9.93
CA ILE A 39 -3.07 -24.13 -9.64
C ILE A 39 -4.12 -25.19 -9.97
N HIS A 40 -5.38 -24.94 -9.62
CA HIS A 40 -6.49 -25.84 -9.95
C HIS A 40 -6.67 -25.98 -11.47
N CYS A 41 -6.71 -24.86 -12.20
CA CYS A 41 -6.76 -24.86 -13.66
C CYS A 41 -5.60 -25.63 -14.28
N TYR A 42 -4.38 -25.38 -13.81
CA TYR A 42 -3.17 -26.04 -14.30
C TYR A 42 -3.25 -27.56 -14.08
N ARG A 43 -3.58 -27.99 -12.86
CA ARG A 43 -3.65 -29.41 -12.49
C ARG A 43 -4.71 -30.19 -13.26
N TYR A 44 -5.84 -29.56 -13.54
CA TYR A 44 -6.96 -30.19 -14.26
C TYR A 44 -7.02 -29.82 -15.75
N ARG A 45 -5.98 -29.16 -16.29
CA ARG A 45 -5.88 -28.73 -17.70
C ARG A 45 -7.12 -27.96 -18.17
N ILE A 46 -7.65 -27.08 -17.32
CA ILE A 46 -8.78 -26.20 -17.67
C ILE A 46 -8.20 -25.03 -18.48
N THR A 47 -8.29 -25.10 -19.81
CA THR A 47 -7.62 -24.18 -20.74
C THR A 47 -8.43 -22.94 -21.10
N ASN A 48 -9.73 -22.90 -20.83
CA ASN A 48 -10.55 -21.72 -21.12
C ASN A 48 -11.62 -21.47 -20.03
N THR A 49 -11.36 -20.54 -19.12
CA THR A 49 -12.39 -20.01 -18.21
C THR A 49 -13.29 -18.99 -18.89
N ASN A 50 -12.98 -18.52 -20.10
CA ASN A 50 -13.74 -17.48 -20.78
C ASN A 50 -14.87 -18.01 -21.67
N ASP A 51 -14.80 -19.26 -22.12
CA ASP A 51 -15.79 -19.89 -23.02
C ASP A 51 -16.96 -20.57 -22.32
N VAL A 52 -16.93 -20.64 -20.99
CA VAL A 52 -18.05 -21.22 -20.25
C VAL A 52 -19.00 -20.09 -19.88
N ASP A 53 -20.20 -20.14 -20.44
CA ASP A 53 -21.31 -19.34 -19.97
C ASP A 53 -21.67 -19.72 -18.52
N TYR A 54 -21.04 -19.04 -17.55
CA TYR A 54 -21.27 -19.28 -16.13
C TYR A 54 -22.71 -19.00 -15.71
N HIS A 55 -23.49 -18.25 -16.50
CA HIS A 55 -24.88 -17.93 -16.22
C HIS A 55 -25.81 -19.13 -16.44
N THR A 56 -25.44 -20.06 -17.32
CA THR A 56 -26.24 -21.24 -17.67
C THR A 56 -25.78 -22.52 -16.97
N ARG A 57 -24.59 -22.51 -16.35
CA ARG A 57 -24.09 -23.67 -15.61
C ARG A 57 -24.80 -23.87 -14.26
N THR A 58 -25.30 -25.08 -14.03
CA THR A 58 -25.89 -25.47 -12.74
C THR A 58 -24.91 -25.33 -11.58
N GLU A 59 -25.43 -25.00 -10.40
CA GLU A 59 -24.63 -24.85 -9.17
C GLU A 59 -23.87 -26.13 -8.80
N SER A 60 -24.52 -27.28 -8.89
CA SER A 60 -23.93 -28.58 -8.58
C SER A 60 -22.73 -28.90 -9.49
N LEU A 61 -22.84 -28.61 -10.79
CA LEU A 61 -21.75 -28.79 -11.73
C LEU A 61 -20.61 -27.79 -11.46
N GLN A 62 -20.92 -26.54 -11.12
CA GLN A 62 -19.90 -25.56 -10.74
C GLN A 62 -19.11 -26.01 -9.51
N ILE A 63 -19.78 -26.49 -8.45
CA ILE A 63 -19.12 -27.04 -7.26
C ILE A 63 -18.26 -28.24 -7.64
N LYS A 64 -18.78 -29.19 -8.43
CA LYS A 64 -18.02 -30.37 -8.84
C LYS A 64 -16.72 -30.03 -9.58
N ILE A 65 -16.75 -29.02 -10.46
CA ILE A 65 -15.56 -28.59 -11.21
C ILE A 65 -14.52 -27.91 -10.30
N TRP A 66 -14.96 -27.10 -9.35
CA TRP A 66 -14.09 -26.23 -8.55
C TRP A 66 -13.94 -26.64 -7.09
N GLN A 67 -14.40 -27.83 -6.72
CA GLN A 67 -14.56 -28.27 -5.33
C GLN A 67 -13.31 -28.01 -4.47
N GLN A 68 -12.14 -28.45 -4.93
CA GLN A 68 -10.90 -28.32 -4.17
C GLN A 68 -10.43 -26.86 -4.04
N ALA A 69 -10.65 -26.05 -5.08
CA ALA A 69 -10.38 -24.62 -5.02
C ALA A 69 -11.32 -23.93 -4.04
N PHE A 70 -12.62 -24.25 -4.05
CA PHE A 70 -13.59 -23.70 -3.11
C PHE A 70 -13.35 -24.16 -1.67
N ASP A 71 -12.98 -25.41 -1.44
CA ASP A 71 -12.63 -25.90 -0.11
C ASP A 71 -11.43 -25.13 0.46
N ALA A 72 -10.38 -24.91 -0.34
CA ALA A 72 -9.21 -24.13 0.07
C ALA A 72 -9.53 -22.64 0.29
N ILE A 73 -10.22 -21.98 -0.65
CA ILE A 73 -10.56 -20.56 -0.56
C ILE A 73 -11.51 -20.32 0.63
N SER A 74 -12.55 -21.13 0.76
CA SER A 74 -13.51 -21.00 1.86
C SER A 74 -12.84 -21.23 3.22
N PHE A 75 -11.89 -22.16 3.32
CA PHE A 75 -11.11 -22.35 4.55
C PHE A 75 -10.30 -21.10 4.91
N VAL A 76 -9.60 -20.48 3.94
CA VAL A 76 -8.81 -19.26 4.18
C VAL A 76 -9.70 -18.11 4.67
N PHE A 77 -10.80 -17.83 3.96
CA PHE A 77 -11.70 -16.73 4.32
C PHE A 77 -12.45 -16.98 5.63
N ALA A 78 -12.97 -18.19 5.86
CA ALA A 78 -13.65 -18.55 7.11
C ALA A 78 -12.71 -18.44 8.32
N THR A 79 -11.52 -19.02 8.21
CA THR A 79 -10.52 -19.00 9.28
C THR A 79 -10.10 -17.56 9.61
N PHE A 80 -9.85 -16.74 8.60
CA PHE A 80 -9.50 -15.34 8.84
C PHE A 80 -10.66 -14.54 9.43
N GLY A 81 -11.88 -14.71 8.89
CA GLY A 81 -13.08 -14.07 9.44
C GLY A 81 -13.25 -14.39 10.92
N GLN A 82 -13.09 -15.66 11.31
CA GLN A 82 -13.20 -16.10 12.69
C GLN A 82 -12.07 -15.56 13.58
N LEU A 83 -10.81 -15.69 13.17
CA LEU A 83 -9.66 -15.29 13.99
C LEU A 83 -9.51 -13.77 14.11
N TRP A 84 -9.76 -13.04 13.02
CA TRP A 84 -9.51 -11.60 12.97
C TRP A 84 -10.72 -10.77 13.42
N TYR A 85 -11.91 -11.17 12.98
CA TYR A 85 -13.14 -10.41 13.20
C TYR A 85 -14.11 -11.11 14.15
N GLY A 86 -13.78 -12.27 14.73
CA GLY A 86 -14.76 -13.06 15.48
C GLY A 86 -16.05 -13.24 14.69
N TYR A 87 -15.93 -13.48 13.38
CA TYR A 87 -17.04 -13.41 12.44
C TYR A 87 -18.14 -14.41 12.77
N GLU A 88 -19.37 -13.92 12.91
CA GLU A 88 -20.55 -14.71 13.23
C GLU A 88 -21.68 -14.45 12.23
N ILE A 89 -22.52 -15.46 12.03
CA ILE A 89 -23.73 -15.37 11.21
C ILE A 89 -24.93 -15.73 12.09
N VAL A 90 -25.95 -14.87 12.06
CA VAL A 90 -27.26 -15.09 12.66
C VAL A 90 -28.30 -15.15 11.53
N GLY A 91 -29.18 -16.14 11.54
CA GLY A 91 -30.23 -16.29 10.52
C GLY A 91 -29.79 -17.04 9.26
N ILE A 92 -28.77 -17.90 9.32
CA ILE A 92 -28.30 -18.63 8.11
C ILE A 92 -29.38 -19.57 7.54
N GLU A 93 -30.29 -20.01 8.39
CA GLU A 93 -31.52 -20.75 8.09
C GLU A 93 -32.47 -19.99 7.15
N HIS A 94 -32.44 -18.65 7.12
CA HIS A 94 -33.25 -17.86 6.18
C HIS A 94 -32.75 -17.95 4.75
N LEU A 95 -31.48 -18.34 4.53
CA LEU A 95 -30.98 -18.65 3.19
C LEU A 95 -31.46 -20.05 2.76
N PRO A 96 -32.05 -20.18 1.56
CA PRO A 96 -32.65 -21.43 1.14
C PRO A 96 -31.61 -22.50 0.82
N ASP A 97 -31.88 -23.74 1.26
CA ASP A 97 -31.06 -24.92 0.97
C ASP A 97 -31.08 -25.30 -0.51
N SER A 98 -32.12 -24.88 -1.25
CA SER A 98 -32.23 -25.05 -2.71
C SER A 98 -33.12 -23.95 -3.32
N GLY A 99 -32.98 -23.70 -4.63
CA GLY A 99 -33.78 -22.71 -5.35
C GLY A 99 -33.26 -21.27 -5.27
N PRO A 100 -33.94 -20.31 -5.91
CA PRO A 100 -33.46 -18.94 -6.05
C PRO A 100 -33.88 -18.03 -4.88
N ALA A 101 -33.06 -17.02 -4.60
CA ALA A 101 -33.39 -15.91 -3.72
C ALA A 101 -32.58 -14.66 -4.11
N LEU A 102 -33.19 -13.49 -3.95
CA LEU A 102 -32.53 -12.21 -4.15
C LEU A 102 -32.02 -11.69 -2.81
N ILE A 103 -30.71 -11.73 -2.62
CA ILE A 103 -30.05 -11.22 -1.42
C ILE A 103 -29.68 -9.75 -1.64
N ILE A 104 -30.17 -8.88 -0.77
CA ILE A 104 -29.75 -7.47 -0.74
C ILE A 104 -28.90 -7.22 0.49
N PHE A 105 -27.73 -6.59 0.32
CA PHE A 105 -26.84 -6.33 1.44
C PHE A 105 -26.36 -4.89 1.48
N TYR A 106 -26.09 -4.41 2.70
CA TYR A 106 -25.46 -3.12 2.93
C TYR A 106 -23.99 -3.16 2.48
N HIS A 107 -23.58 -2.23 1.61
CA HIS A 107 -22.17 -2.19 1.19
C HIS A 107 -21.31 -1.47 2.22
N GLY A 108 -20.42 -2.20 2.90
CA GLY A 108 -19.37 -1.63 3.73
C GLY A 108 -18.37 -0.78 2.93
N THR A 109 -17.46 -0.08 3.59
CA THR A 109 -16.40 0.67 2.85
C THR A 109 -15.58 -0.28 1.99
N TRP A 110 -15.23 -1.44 2.57
CA TRP A 110 -14.77 -2.64 1.90
C TRP A 110 -15.75 -3.76 2.25
N PRO A 111 -16.34 -4.47 1.28
CA PRO A 111 -17.33 -5.49 1.55
C PRO A 111 -16.64 -6.81 1.93
N CYS A 112 -15.80 -6.82 2.98
CA CYS A 112 -15.09 -8.05 3.39
C CYS A 112 -16.04 -9.14 3.89
N ASP A 113 -17.14 -8.71 4.50
CA ASP A 113 -18.23 -9.51 5.02
C ASP A 113 -18.88 -10.42 3.97
N ILE A 114 -19.06 -9.94 2.74
CA ILE A 114 -19.66 -10.78 1.69
C ILE A 114 -18.80 -12.01 1.37
N TYR A 115 -17.46 -11.88 1.41
CA TYR A 115 -16.55 -13.00 1.16
C TYR A 115 -16.57 -14.01 2.30
N PHE A 116 -16.71 -13.55 3.54
CA PHE A 116 -16.90 -14.44 4.69
C PHE A 116 -18.25 -15.15 4.62
N LEU A 117 -19.31 -14.45 4.22
CA LEU A 117 -20.62 -15.07 3.97
C LEU A 117 -20.57 -16.11 2.84
N ILE A 118 -19.93 -15.82 1.71
CA ILE A 118 -19.75 -16.78 0.61
C ILE A 118 -19.03 -18.04 1.13
N ALA A 119 -17.94 -17.86 1.88
CA ALA A 119 -17.17 -18.97 2.44
C ALA A 119 -18.01 -19.83 3.39
N GLU A 120 -18.74 -19.22 4.32
CA GLU A 120 -19.58 -19.92 5.28
C GLU A 120 -20.80 -20.58 4.63
N LEU A 121 -21.42 -19.94 3.63
CA LEU A 121 -22.51 -20.51 2.85
C LEU A 121 -22.08 -21.80 2.14
N TYR A 122 -20.92 -21.76 1.50
CA TYR A 122 -20.34 -22.95 0.86
C TYR A 122 -19.97 -24.02 1.89
N ARG A 123 -19.37 -23.65 3.03
CA ARG A 123 -18.95 -24.62 4.06
C ARG A 123 -20.12 -25.28 4.77
N ARG A 124 -21.17 -24.53 5.13
CA ARG A 124 -22.30 -25.02 5.95
C ARG A 124 -23.43 -25.62 5.12
N LYS A 125 -23.72 -25.05 3.95
CA LYS A 125 -24.86 -25.47 3.11
C LYS A 125 -24.44 -26.05 1.76
N LYS A 126 -23.16 -25.99 1.39
CA LYS A 126 -22.66 -26.36 0.05
C LYS A 126 -23.41 -25.65 -1.07
N ARG A 127 -23.71 -24.36 -0.84
CA ARG A 127 -24.40 -23.46 -1.76
C ARG A 127 -23.48 -22.35 -2.24
N LEU A 128 -23.74 -21.83 -3.42
CA LEU A 128 -23.08 -20.69 -4.06
C LEU A 128 -24.12 -19.61 -4.35
N MET A 129 -23.66 -18.37 -4.47
CA MET A 129 -24.48 -17.26 -4.93
C MET A 129 -23.72 -16.45 -5.97
N PHE A 130 -24.43 -15.93 -6.96
CA PHE A 130 -23.86 -14.89 -7.81
C PHE A 130 -23.79 -13.61 -7.01
N THR A 131 -22.60 -13.00 -6.92
CA THR A 131 -22.44 -11.71 -6.25
C THR A 131 -22.14 -10.67 -7.30
N ILE A 132 -23.02 -9.69 -7.43
CA ILE A 132 -22.90 -8.62 -8.42
C ILE A 132 -21.83 -7.63 -7.96
N VAL A 133 -20.76 -7.55 -8.73
CA VAL A 133 -19.62 -6.65 -8.49
C VAL A 133 -19.37 -5.77 -9.70
N GLU A 134 -18.76 -4.60 -9.51
CA GLU A 134 -18.25 -3.81 -10.64
C GLU A 134 -17.15 -4.59 -11.38
N ARG A 135 -16.89 -4.28 -12.65
CA ARG A 135 -15.97 -5.03 -13.54
C ARG A 135 -14.53 -5.10 -13.01
N TRP A 136 -14.25 -6.07 -12.14
CA TRP A 136 -12.92 -6.30 -11.56
C TRP A 136 -12.57 -7.78 -11.72
N SER A 137 -11.65 -8.04 -12.67
CA SER A 137 -11.01 -9.33 -12.95
C SER A 137 -11.90 -10.46 -13.53
N ILE A 138 -11.45 -11.00 -14.66
CA ILE A 138 -12.01 -12.17 -15.36
C ILE A 138 -11.92 -13.46 -14.52
N LEU A 139 -10.99 -13.53 -13.55
CA LEU A 139 -10.68 -14.74 -12.77
C LEU A 139 -11.59 -14.96 -11.54
N LEU A 140 -12.30 -13.92 -11.06
CA LEU A 140 -13.24 -14.06 -9.94
C LEU A 140 -14.59 -14.69 -10.35
N ARG A 141 -14.81 -14.88 -11.66
CA ARG A 141 -16.00 -15.55 -12.21
C ARG A 141 -16.14 -16.99 -11.74
N ALA A 142 -15.03 -17.69 -11.47
CA ALA A 142 -15.06 -19.03 -10.90
C ALA A 142 -15.84 -19.07 -9.57
N MET A 143 -15.73 -18.01 -8.77
CA MET A 143 -16.44 -17.83 -7.51
C MET A 143 -17.83 -17.20 -7.66
N ARG A 144 -18.32 -17.03 -8.90
CA ARG A 144 -19.58 -16.35 -9.24
C ARG A 144 -19.62 -14.87 -8.82
N LEU A 145 -18.47 -14.22 -8.71
CA LEU A 145 -18.39 -12.76 -8.63
C LEU A 145 -18.37 -12.21 -10.06
N VAL A 146 -19.47 -11.55 -10.46
CA VAL A 146 -19.70 -11.17 -11.85
C VAL A 146 -20.26 -9.75 -11.95
N PRO A 147 -19.94 -9.01 -13.03
CA PRO A 147 -20.77 -7.87 -13.41
C PRO A 147 -22.14 -8.37 -13.86
N GLY A 148 -23.20 -7.59 -13.62
CA GLY A 148 -24.54 -7.97 -14.04
C GLY A 148 -25.49 -6.79 -14.20
N SER A 149 -26.31 -6.86 -15.24
CA SER A 149 -27.49 -6.04 -15.47
C SER A 149 -28.72 -6.65 -14.77
N VAL A 150 -29.86 -5.94 -14.84
CA VAL A 150 -31.15 -6.48 -14.35
C VAL A 150 -31.49 -7.80 -15.04
N ASN A 151 -31.38 -7.85 -16.37
CA ASN A 151 -31.70 -9.04 -17.15
C ASN A 151 -30.81 -10.23 -16.79
N ASP A 152 -29.51 -9.99 -16.57
CA ASP A 152 -28.58 -11.05 -16.15
C ASP A 152 -28.99 -11.63 -14.79
N CYS A 153 -29.39 -10.77 -13.85
CA CYS A 153 -29.86 -11.21 -12.53
C CYS A 153 -31.16 -12.00 -12.63
N VAL A 154 -32.12 -11.55 -13.46
CA VAL A 154 -33.38 -12.26 -13.72
C VAL A 154 -33.10 -13.65 -14.29
N GLN A 155 -32.19 -13.75 -15.26
CA GLN A 155 -31.80 -15.04 -15.85
C GLN A 155 -31.15 -15.96 -14.82
N MET A 156 -30.23 -15.46 -13.99
CA MET A 156 -29.59 -16.26 -12.93
C MET A 156 -30.61 -16.80 -11.91
N LEU A 157 -31.57 -15.97 -11.50
CA LEU A 157 -32.64 -16.35 -10.58
C LEU A 157 -33.60 -17.37 -11.20
N ASN A 158 -34.00 -17.17 -12.46
CA ASN A 158 -34.85 -18.12 -13.19
C ASN A 158 -34.14 -19.48 -13.39
N ASN A 159 -32.81 -19.48 -13.49
CA ASN A 159 -31.98 -20.69 -13.49
C ASN A 159 -31.80 -21.32 -12.08
N GLY A 160 -32.53 -20.84 -11.07
CA GLY A 160 -32.55 -21.40 -9.72
C GLY A 160 -31.37 -21.02 -8.82
N SER A 161 -30.55 -20.04 -9.21
CA SER A 161 -29.41 -19.58 -8.41
C SER A 161 -29.80 -18.45 -7.46
N MET A 162 -29.07 -18.30 -6.34
CA MET A 162 -29.16 -17.10 -5.51
C MET A 162 -28.34 -15.97 -6.15
N VAL A 163 -28.84 -14.73 -6.03
CA VAL A 163 -28.16 -13.52 -6.50
C VAL A 163 -28.04 -12.53 -5.34
N ALA A 164 -26.83 -12.08 -5.05
CA ALA A 164 -26.51 -11.09 -4.03
C ALA A 164 -26.04 -9.79 -4.68
N LEU A 165 -26.64 -8.67 -4.25
CA LEU A 165 -26.22 -7.34 -4.71
C LEU A 165 -26.38 -6.29 -3.61
N SER A 166 -25.63 -5.19 -3.71
CA SER A 166 -25.90 -3.98 -2.94
C SER A 166 -26.66 -2.99 -3.82
N PRO A 167 -27.89 -2.58 -3.45
CA PRO A 167 -28.64 -1.59 -4.23
C PRO A 167 -27.93 -0.22 -4.29
N GLY A 168 -27.23 0.17 -3.22
CA GLY A 168 -26.46 1.41 -3.15
C GLY A 168 -25.12 1.35 -3.89
N GLY A 169 -24.56 0.15 -4.08
CA GLY A 169 -23.33 -0.11 -4.83
C GLY A 169 -22.15 0.75 -4.36
N LEU A 170 -21.29 1.13 -5.30
CA LEU A 170 -20.07 1.89 -5.01
C LEU A 170 -20.31 3.23 -4.31
N ARG A 171 -21.45 3.89 -4.60
CA ARG A 171 -21.79 5.17 -3.97
C ARG A 171 -22.09 4.99 -2.48
N GLU A 172 -22.78 3.91 -2.12
CA GLU A 172 -23.01 3.52 -0.73
C GLU A 172 -21.69 3.14 -0.06
N ALA A 173 -20.87 2.31 -0.72
CA ALA A 173 -19.52 1.95 -0.26
C ALA A 173 -18.69 3.19 0.12
N MET A 174 -18.71 4.21 -0.73
CA MET A 174 -17.90 5.40 -0.54
C MET A 174 -18.52 6.40 0.46
N PHE A 175 -19.82 6.66 0.39
CA PHE A 175 -20.37 7.88 1.01
C PHE A 175 -21.37 7.65 2.14
N SER A 176 -21.72 6.41 2.49
CA SER A 176 -22.59 6.18 3.65
C SER A 176 -21.91 6.54 4.96
N ASP A 177 -22.73 6.97 5.92
CA ASP A 177 -22.27 7.38 7.23
C ASP A 177 -22.05 6.16 8.13
N HIS A 178 -20.93 6.18 8.84
CA HIS A 178 -20.54 5.16 9.81
C HIS A 178 -21.34 5.23 11.13
N HIS A 179 -21.94 6.37 11.47
CA HIS A 179 -22.73 6.48 12.70
C HIS A 179 -24.14 5.88 12.56
N HIS A 180 -24.76 6.06 11.39
CA HIS A 180 -26.18 5.77 11.19
C HIS A 180 -26.46 4.64 10.21
N TYR A 181 -25.43 4.11 9.52
CA TYR A 181 -25.57 3.03 8.55
C TYR A 181 -26.64 3.30 7.47
N GLU A 182 -26.83 4.58 7.13
CA GLU A 182 -27.85 4.99 6.16
C GLU A 182 -27.63 4.32 4.80
N THR A 183 -28.70 3.69 4.31
CA THR A 183 -28.73 3.10 2.97
C THR A 183 -28.83 4.22 1.92
N LYS A 184 -27.98 4.15 0.89
CA LYS A 184 -27.85 5.20 -0.14
C LYS A 184 -28.15 4.66 -1.53
N PHE A 185 -29.36 4.16 -1.70
CA PHE A 185 -29.82 3.57 -2.96
C PHE A 185 -29.90 4.59 -4.11
N SER A 186 -29.98 5.88 -3.79
CA SER A 186 -29.83 6.96 -4.79
C SER A 186 -30.85 6.88 -5.94
N GLY A 187 -32.09 6.48 -5.63
CA GLY A 187 -33.14 6.27 -6.63
C GLY A 187 -32.99 4.99 -7.48
N ARG A 188 -32.03 4.11 -7.18
CA ARG A 188 -31.86 2.84 -7.90
C ARG A 188 -32.91 1.84 -7.47
N LEU A 189 -33.81 1.50 -8.40
CA LEU A 189 -34.88 0.52 -8.23
C LEU A 189 -34.57 -0.84 -8.88
N GLY A 190 -33.32 -1.08 -9.27
CA GLY A 190 -32.92 -2.28 -10.01
C GLY A 190 -33.26 -3.58 -9.27
N PHE A 191 -32.97 -3.65 -7.97
CA PHE A 191 -33.29 -4.83 -7.16
C PHE A 191 -34.80 -5.09 -7.08
N ALA A 192 -35.62 -4.04 -6.97
CA ALA A 192 -37.07 -4.16 -6.92
C ALA A 192 -37.66 -4.60 -8.27
N ARG A 193 -37.07 -4.17 -9.40
CA ARG A 193 -37.40 -4.68 -10.73
C ARG A 193 -37.08 -6.17 -10.86
N ILE A 194 -35.87 -6.58 -10.45
CA ILE A 194 -35.46 -7.99 -10.44
C ILE A 194 -36.44 -8.83 -9.62
N ALA A 195 -36.75 -8.39 -8.39
CA ALA A 195 -37.68 -9.08 -7.52
C ALA A 195 -39.08 -9.17 -8.16
N LYS A 196 -39.64 -8.07 -8.68
CA LYS A 196 -40.94 -8.05 -9.33
C LYS A 196 -41.02 -8.99 -10.53
N GLU A 197 -39.96 -9.06 -11.34
CA GLU A 197 -39.96 -9.88 -12.56
C GLU A 197 -39.83 -11.39 -12.26
N THR A 198 -39.10 -11.74 -11.21
CA THR A 198 -38.80 -13.14 -10.85
C THR A 198 -39.69 -13.70 -9.75
N GLN A 199 -40.40 -12.83 -9.00
CA GLN A 199 -41.23 -13.18 -7.85
C GLN A 199 -40.49 -13.98 -6.76
N VAL A 200 -39.15 -13.92 -6.73
CA VAL A 200 -38.33 -14.58 -5.70
C VAL A 200 -38.34 -13.79 -4.39
N PRO A 201 -38.16 -14.45 -3.23
CA PRO A 201 -38.05 -13.73 -1.97
C PRO A 201 -36.82 -12.81 -1.94
N ILE A 202 -36.99 -11.64 -1.32
CA ILE A 202 -35.90 -10.71 -1.01
C ILE A 202 -35.37 -11.02 0.40
N ILE A 203 -34.08 -11.32 0.53
CA ILE A 203 -33.44 -11.60 1.82
C ILE A 203 -32.50 -10.43 2.15
N PRO A 204 -32.84 -9.57 3.13
CA PRO A 204 -31.97 -8.49 3.54
C PRO A 204 -30.85 -8.98 4.45
N ILE A 205 -29.62 -8.54 4.19
CA ILE A 205 -28.44 -8.86 4.99
C ILE A 205 -27.78 -7.59 5.48
N PHE A 206 -27.40 -7.58 6.75
CA PHE A 206 -26.64 -6.50 7.36
C PHE A 206 -25.51 -7.05 8.22
N THR A 207 -24.30 -6.51 8.04
CA THR A 207 -23.17 -6.86 8.89
C THR A 207 -22.89 -5.76 9.89
N ARG A 208 -23.07 -6.07 11.17
CA ARG A 208 -22.72 -5.16 12.26
C ARG A 208 -21.21 -4.92 12.28
N ASN A 209 -20.81 -3.68 12.56
CA ASN A 209 -19.44 -3.20 12.65
C ASN A 209 -18.63 -3.15 11.34
N ILE A 210 -19.26 -3.37 10.18
CA ILE A 210 -18.55 -3.37 8.89
C ILE A 210 -17.95 -1.99 8.54
N ARG A 211 -18.50 -0.89 9.10
CA ARG A 211 -17.95 0.47 8.96
C ARG A 211 -16.87 0.80 9.99
N GLU A 212 -16.81 0.07 11.09
CA GLU A 212 -15.71 0.12 12.06
C GLU A 212 -14.52 -0.66 11.55
N ALA A 213 -14.76 -1.76 10.83
CA ALA A 213 -13.71 -2.52 10.16
C ALA A 213 -12.95 -1.61 9.19
N PHE A 214 -13.64 -0.97 8.23
CA PHE A 214 -13.02 -0.07 7.25
C PHE A 214 -13.69 1.30 7.19
N ARG A 215 -12.88 2.36 7.22
CA ARG A 215 -13.31 3.77 7.21
C ARG A 215 -12.72 4.54 6.04
N GLN A 216 -13.45 5.57 5.61
CA GLN A 216 -12.91 6.59 4.73
C GLN A 216 -12.13 7.64 5.52
N VAL A 217 -11.07 8.19 4.92
CA VAL A 217 -10.33 9.33 5.50
C VAL A 217 -11.25 10.56 5.53
N PRO A 218 -11.68 11.05 6.71
CA PRO A 218 -12.73 12.06 6.80
C PRO A 218 -12.38 13.39 6.14
N ILE A 219 -11.12 13.83 6.26
CA ILE A 219 -10.67 15.15 5.80
C ILE A 219 -10.75 15.32 4.27
N MET A 220 -10.74 14.21 3.52
CA MET A 220 -10.78 14.22 2.05
C MET A 220 -12.15 13.87 1.50
N LYS A 221 -13.16 13.61 2.35
CA LYS A 221 -14.48 13.12 1.92
C LYS A 221 -15.15 14.05 0.90
N ASN A 222 -15.08 15.37 1.10
CA ASN A 222 -15.67 16.36 0.19
C ASN A 222 -14.92 16.44 -1.14
N PHE A 223 -13.59 16.38 -1.10
CA PHE A 223 -12.76 16.35 -2.31
C PHE A 223 -13.00 15.08 -3.13
N VAL A 224 -12.99 13.92 -2.49
CA VAL A 224 -13.30 12.62 -3.13
C VAL A 224 -14.71 12.63 -3.71
N LYS A 225 -15.70 13.17 -2.99
CA LYS A 225 -17.07 13.30 -3.46
C LYS A 225 -17.17 14.23 -4.69
N PHE A 226 -16.43 15.34 -4.70
CA PHE A 226 -16.35 16.23 -5.85
C PHE A 226 -15.80 15.49 -7.09
N ILE A 227 -14.65 14.82 -6.95
CA ILE A 227 -14.03 14.05 -8.03
C ILE A 227 -14.98 12.96 -8.55
N TYR A 228 -15.61 12.20 -7.64
CA TYR A 228 -16.54 11.14 -8.01
C TYR A 228 -17.78 11.68 -8.74
N ASN A 229 -18.40 12.76 -8.24
CA ASN A 229 -19.58 13.34 -8.88
C ASN A 229 -19.27 13.93 -10.26
N ARG A 230 -18.10 14.57 -10.41
CA ARG A 230 -17.70 15.26 -11.65
C ARG A 230 -17.16 14.31 -12.72
N TYR A 231 -16.33 13.35 -12.33
CA TYR A 231 -15.56 12.51 -13.25
C TYR A 231 -15.88 11.02 -13.15
N ARG A 232 -16.72 10.60 -12.19
CA ARG A 232 -17.03 9.18 -11.92
C ARG A 232 -15.81 8.33 -11.58
N ILE A 233 -14.71 8.97 -11.16
CA ILE A 233 -13.49 8.29 -10.71
C ILE A 233 -13.66 7.87 -9.25
N PRO A 234 -13.61 6.56 -8.93
CA PRO A 234 -13.80 6.09 -7.57
C PRO A 234 -12.49 6.11 -6.80
N LEU A 235 -12.16 7.26 -6.20
CA LEU A 235 -10.94 7.41 -5.39
C LEU A 235 -11.16 6.83 -3.97
N PHE A 236 -10.66 5.62 -3.74
CA PHE A 236 -10.74 4.93 -2.45
C PHE A 236 -9.61 5.32 -1.51
N LEU A 237 -9.80 6.40 -0.75
CA LEU A 237 -8.91 6.78 0.35
C LEU A 237 -9.44 6.24 1.67
N THR A 238 -9.17 4.96 1.90
CA THR A 238 -9.70 4.19 3.03
C THR A 238 -8.57 3.68 3.91
N TYR A 239 -8.83 3.60 5.21
CA TYR A 239 -7.99 2.91 6.18
C TYR A 239 -8.87 1.95 6.99
N GLY A 240 -8.28 0.92 7.56
CA GLY A 240 -8.98 -0.02 8.44
C GLY A 240 -8.53 -1.47 8.28
N GLY A 241 -9.50 -2.36 8.38
CA GLY A 241 -9.33 -3.75 8.75
C GLY A 241 -8.99 -3.93 10.23
N MET A 242 -9.59 -3.08 11.06
CA MET A 242 -9.56 -3.19 12.51
C MET A 242 -10.15 -4.55 12.95
N PRO A 243 -9.57 -5.23 13.96
CA PRO A 243 -10.08 -6.51 14.46
C PRO A 243 -11.34 -6.27 15.33
N VAL A 244 -12.42 -5.84 14.70
CA VAL A 244 -13.72 -5.62 15.35
C VAL A 244 -14.61 -6.83 15.15
N LYS A 245 -15.50 -7.10 16.11
CA LYS A 245 -16.45 -8.21 15.94
C LYS A 245 -17.38 -7.93 14.76
N LEU A 246 -17.37 -8.77 13.73
CA LEU A 246 -18.31 -8.70 12.62
C LEU A 246 -19.43 -9.73 12.82
N THR A 247 -20.69 -9.28 12.79
CA THR A 247 -21.84 -10.18 12.90
C THR A 247 -22.78 -9.90 11.74
N THR A 248 -22.87 -10.86 10.83
CA THR A 248 -23.82 -10.84 9.72
C THR A 248 -25.18 -11.31 10.20
N ILE A 249 -26.17 -10.46 10.06
CA ILE A 249 -27.57 -10.72 10.39
C ILE A 249 -28.31 -10.88 9.07
N ILE A 250 -28.84 -12.08 8.87
CA ILE A 250 -29.65 -12.42 7.70
C ILE A 250 -31.12 -12.31 8.15
N GLY A 251 -31.86 -11.40 7.54
CA GLY A 251 -33.28 -11.21 7.83
C GLY A 251 -34.16 -12.30 7.22
N GLU A 252 -35.39 -12.36 7.71
CA GLU A 252 -36.42 -13.24 7.17
C GLU A 252 -36.69 -12.96 5.68
N PRO A 253 -37.01 -13.98 4.87
CA PRO A 253 -37.38 -13.80 3.47
C PRO A 253 -38.62 -12.90 3.32
N ILE A 254 -38.48 -11.80 2.60
CA ILE A 254 -39.57 -10.87 2.30
C ILE A 254 -40.23 -11.32 0.99
N ARG A 255 -41.50 -11.69 1.09
CA ARG A 255 -42.39 -11.92 -0.06
C ARG A 255 -43.32 -10.72 -0.20
N PHE A 256 -43.75 -10.48 -1.43
CA PHE A 256 -44.64 -9.38 -1.79
C PHE A 256 -45.71 -9.90 -2.74
N GLU A 257 -46.85 -9.22 -2.75
CA GLU A 257 -47.95 -9.54 -3.66
C GLU A 257 -47.56 -9.25 -5.11
N SER A 258 -48.09 -10.04 -6.03
CA SER A 258 -47.74 -9.94 -7.46
C SER A 258 -48.12 -8.60 -8.10
N ASP A 259 -49.12 -7.90 -7.54
CA ASP A 259 -49.60 -6.59 -7.97
C ASP A 259 -48.79 -5.41 -7.38
N ALA A 260 -47.88 -5.67 -6.42
CA ALA A 260 -47.07 -4.64 -5.80
C ALA A 260 -46.26 -3.84 -6.86
N THR A 261 -46.26 -2.52 -6.70
CA THR A 261 -45.47 -1.61 -7.54
C THR A 261 -43.98 -1.74 -7.22
N ILE A 262 -43.11 -1.33 -8.15
CA ILE A 262 -41.65 -1.38 -7.96
C ILE A 262 -41.26 -0.49 -6.76
N GLU A 263 -41.96 0.62 -6.61
CA GLU A 263 -41.79 1.59 -5.53
C GLU A 263 -42.17 0.98 -4.18
N GLN A 264 -43.32 0.31 -4.09
CA GLN A 264 -43.73 -0.41 -2.88
C GLN A 264 -42.73 -1.51 -2.51
N ILE A 265 -42.27 -2.31 -3.49
CA ILE A 265 -41.25 -3.34 -3.26
C ILE A 265 -39.94 -2.70 -2.78
N ALA A 266 -39.55 -1.55 -3.33
CA ALA A 266 -38.36 -0.83 -2.90
C ALA A 266 -38.49 -0.21 -1.49
N GLU A 267 -39.72 0.04 -1.03
CA GLU A 267 -40.07 0.57 0.29
C GLU A 267 -40.24 -0.49 1.37
N MET A 268 -40.38 -1.78 1.02
CA MET A 268 -40.44 -2.92 1.95
C MET A 268 -39.12 -3.18 2.72
N LYS A 269 -38.34 -2.11 2.94
CA LYS A 269 -37.10 -2.02 3.71
C LYS A 269 -37.33 -2.38 5.18
N LYS A 270 -37.49 -3.66 5.50
CA LYS A 270 -37.14 -4.16 6.83
C LYS A 270 -35.64 -4.38 6.88
N THR A 271 -34.87 -3.29 6.81
CA THR A 271 -33.44 -3.39 7.14
C THR A 271 -33.34 -3.61 8.65
N PRO A 272 -32.50 -4.55 9.14
CA PRO A 272 -32.18 -4.69 10.57
C PRO A 272 -31.54 -3.45 11.23
N ALA A 273 -31.50 -2.29 10.54
CA ALA A 273 -30.98 -1.02 11.01
C ALA A 273 -31.78 -0.41 12.18
N ASN A 274 -32.98 -0.93 12.49
CA ASN A 274 -33.73 -0.55 13.69
C ASN A 274 -33.24 -1.22 14.99
N LEU A 275 -32.17 -2.03 14.94
CA LEU A 275 -31.43 -2.41 16.14
C LEU A 275 -30.65 -1.19 16.65
N LYS A 276 -31.31 -0.34 17.45
CA LYS A 276 -30.65 0.69 18.25
C LYS A 276 -29.57 0.04 19.10
N THR A 277 -28.31 0.16 18.68
CA THR A 277 -27.16 -0.11 19.54
C THR A 277 -26.42 1.19 19.77
N THR A 278 -26.56 1.71 20.99
CA THR A 278 -25.82 2.81 21.59
C THR A 278 -24.32 2.52 21.42
N THR A 279 -23.65 3.24 20.51
CA THR A 279 -22.19 3.16 20.37
C THR A 279 -21.55 4.18 21.30
N THR A 280 -20.89 3.69 22.35
CA THR A 280 -20.09 4.52 23.27
C THR A 280 -18.94 5.14 22.48
N THR A 281 -19.00 6.45 22.28
CA THR A 281 -17.98 7.19 21.53
C THR A 281 -16.73 7.35 22.40
N THR A 282 -15.77 6.44 22.30
CA THR A 282 -14.42 6.73 22.76
C THR A 282 -13.75 7.61 21.71
N LYS A 283 -13.69 8.92 21.99
CA LYS A 283 -12.81 9.85 21.28
C LYS A 283 -11.36 9.37 21.48
N LYS A 284 -10.82 8.62 20.52
CA LYS A 284 -9.38 8.37 20.39
C LYS A 284 -8.88 9.19 19.22
N ILE A 285 -8.02 10.15 19.55
CA ILE A 285 -7.21 10.89 18.58
C ILE A 285 -6.32 9.84 17.88
N SER A 286 -6.59 9.61 16.60
CA SER A 286 -5.82 8.66 15.78
C SER A 286 -4.56 9.35 15.29
N LEU A 287 -3.40 8.95 15.81
CA LEU A 287 -2.10 9.21 15.24
C LEU A 287 -1.90 8.28 14.02
N SER A 288 -2.59 8.56 12.92
CA SER A 288 -2.47 7.89 11.63
C SER A 288 -1.25 8.41 10.85
N ILE A 289 -0.08 8.33 11.47
CA ILE A 289 1.14 8.92 10.91
C ILE A 289 1.89 7.86 10.04
N GLN A 290 1.91 6.58 10.42
CA GLN A 290 2.82 5.52 9.93
C GLN A 290 2.66 5.01 8.48
N PHE A 291 1.64 5.42 7.72
CA PHE A 291 1.43 4.96 6.33
C PHE A 291 1.34 6.10 5.31
N ILE A 292 1.87 7.27 5.67
CA ILE A 292 2.05 8.35 4.72
C ILE A 292 3.10 7.94 3.66
N ILE A 293 4.12 7.10 3.94
CA ILE A 293 5.11 6.71 2.91
C ILE A 293 4.49 5.97 1.72
N PRO A 294 3.75 4.85 1.87
CA PRO A 294 3.17 4.18 0.71
C PRO A 294 2.15 5.05 -0.03
N LEU A 295 1.42 5.91 0.69
CA LEU A 295 0.50 6.88 0.10
C LEU A 295 1.24 7.96 -0.70
N ILE A 296 2.35 8.50 -0.18
CA ILE A 296 3.19 9.48 -0.87
C ILE A 296 3.89 8.85 -2.07
N LEU A 297 4.36 7.60 -1.95
CA LEU A 297 4.90 6.84 -3.08
C LEU A 297 3.83 6.60 -4.15
N TYR A 298 2.62 6.21 -3.76
CA TYR A 298 1.48 6.06 -4.67
C TYR A 298 1.11 7.38 -5.34
N LEU A 299 1.04 8.49 -4.59
CA LEU A 299 0.77 9.82 -5.14
C LEU A 299 1.88 10.25 -6.10
N THR A 300 3.15 9.99 -5.77
CA THR A 300 4.30 10.26 -6.66
C THR A 300 4.18 9.45 -7.96
N LEU A 301 3.82 8.17 -7.87
CA LEU A 301 3.57 7.30 -9.03
C LEU A 301 2.41 7.79 -9.89
N LEU A 302 1.29 8.15 -9.25
CA LEU A 302 0.10 8.65 -9.93
C LEU A 302 0.38 9.97 -10.64
N ILE A 303 1.03 10.93 -9.97
CA ILE A 303 1.40 12.21 -10.57
C ILE A 303 2.40 12.00 -11.71
N GLY A 304 3.40 11.12 -11.53
CA GLY A 304 4.35 10.78 -12.59
C GLY A 304 3.69 10.16 -13.81
N TYR A 305 2.73 9.26 -13.59
CA TYR A 305 1.95 8.64 -14.67
C TYR A 305 1.08 9.68 -15.41
N ILE A 306 0.37 10.55 -14.67
CA ILE A 306 -0.41 11.65 -15.26
C ILE A 306 0.51 12.58 -16.05
N TYR A 307 1.69 12.92 -15.52
CA TYR A 307 2.63 13.80 -16.20
C TYR A 307 3.14 13.20 -17.51
N GLN A 308 3.48 11.90 -17.54
CA GLN A 308 3.85 11.20 -18.78
C GLN A 308 2.69 11.08 -19.76
N PHE A 309 1.47 10.87 -19.27
CA PHE A 309 0.27 10.83 -20.10
C PHE A 309 -0.01 12.18 -20.77
N VAL A 310 0.14 13.28 -20.03
CA VAL A 310 -0.05 14.65 -20.54
C VAL A 310 1.12 15.08 -21.44
N ASN A 311 2.33 14.54 -21.22
CA ASN A 311 3.54 14.87 -21.98
C ASN A 311 4.15 13.62 -22.63
N PRO A 312 3.57 13.08 -23.72
CA PRO A 312 4.02 11.83 -24.34
C PRO A 312 5.48 11.83 -24.80
N GLN A 313 6.02 13.00 -25.15
CA GLN A 313 7.44 13.19 -25.50
C GLN A 313 8.36 12.70 -24.37
N VAL A 314 8.00 12.91 -23.10
CA VAL A 314 8.76 12.50 -21.91
C VAL A 314 8.90 10.97 -21.83
N LYS A 315 7.89 10.24 -22.31
CA LYS A 315 7.92 8.77 -22.36
C LYS A 315 8.94 8.26 -23.40
N LEU A 316 9.07 8.95 -24.53
CA LEU A 316 10.01 8.61 -25.60
C LEU A 316 11.46 8.95 -25.20
N ILE A 317 11.66 10.08 -24.49
CA ILE A 317 12.97 10.52 -24.00
C ILE A 317 13.52 9.56 -22.93
N ASN A 318 12.67 9.14 -21.99
CA ASN A 318 13.06 8.14 -20.99
C ASN A 318 13.39 6.76 -21.61
N GLN A 319 13.03 6.53 -22.88
CA GLN A 319 13.38 5.33 -23.64
C GLN A 319 14.61 5.52 -24.53
N SER A 320 15.03 6.77 -24.79
CA SER A 320 16.13 7.13 -25.70
C SER A 320 17.39 7.64 -25.01
N ASP A 321 17.40 7.83 -23.68
CA ASP A 321 18.55 8.37 -22.95
C ASP A 321 19.70 7.34 -22.85
N ASP A 322 20.42 7.21 -23.96
CA ASP A 322 21.85 6.85 -23.99
C ASP A 322 22.65 8.05 -23.44
N GLY A 323 22.66 8.25 -22.13
CA GLY A 323 23.72 8.94 -21.37
C GLY A 323 24.18 10.37 -21.75
N ASP A 324 23.56 11.06 -22.72
CA ASP A 324 24.15 12.27 -23.32
C ASP A 324 23.22 13.50 -23.42
N GLY A 325 22.37 13.71 -22.40
CA GLY A 325 21.63 14.95 -22.22
C GLY A 325 22.30 15.87 -21.18
N ASP A 326 22.71 17.07 -21.60
CA ASP A 326 23.19 18.16 -20.73
C ASP A 326 22.32 18.34 -19.47
N GLY A 327 22.82 17.84 -18.34
CA GLY A 327 22.05 17.63 -17.10
C GLY A 327 21.56 18.90 -16.41
N ASP A 328 22.05 20.08 -16.79
CA ASP A 328 21.52 21.35 -16.28
C ASP A 328 20.16 21.71 -16.89
N ASN A 329 19.82 21.16 -18.06
CA ASN A 329 18.52 21.36 -18.70
C ASN A 329 17.46 20.33 -18.27
N CYS A 330 17.85 19.19 -17.68
CA CYS A 330 16.88 18.17 -17.21
C CYS A 330 16.01 18.70 -16.05
N GLY A 331 16.63 19.43 -15.11
CA GLY A 331 15.92 20.12 -14.03
C GLY A 331 14.92 21.18 -14.53
N LYS A 332 15.19 21.81 -15.69
CA LYS A 332 14.28 22.73 -16.37
C LYS A 332 13.19 21.99 -17.17
N ARG A 333 13.51 20.84 -17.75
CA ARG A 333 12.62 20.00 -18.58
C ARG A 333 11.43 19.44 -17.79
N TYR A 334 11.65 19.09 -16.53
CA TYR A 334 10.64 18.54 -15.62
C TYR A 334 10.34 19.43 -14.41
N ASP A 335 10.69 20.72 -14.48
CA ASP A 335 10.69 21.64 -13.34
C ASP A 335 9.36 21.69 -12.59
N GLY A 336 8.23 21.76 -13.31
CA GLY A 336 6.90 21.75 -12.71
C GLY A 336 6.59 20.46 -11.95
N PHE A 337 6.95 19.30 -12.52
CA PHE A 337 6.77 17.99 -11.87
C PHE A 337 7.67 17.87 -10.63
N LEU A 338 8.96 18.19 -10.77
CA LEU A 338 9.93 18.10 -9.69
C LEU A 338 9.59 19.03 -8.53
N LYS A 339 9.09 20.25 -8.79
CA LYS A 339 8.61 21.16 -7.74
C LYS A 339 7.46 20.57 -6.93
N ILE A 340 6.47 19.97 -7.60
CA ILE A 340 5.32 19.34 -6.94
C ILE A 340 5.78 18.17 -6.07
N ILE A 341 6.57 17.26 -6.65
CA ILE A 341 7.04 16.08 -5.93
C ILE A 341 7.96 16.48 -4.76
N ALA A 342 8.89 17.42 -4.98
CA ALA A 342 9.75 17.94 -3.91
C ALA A 342 8.96 18.60 -2.79
N ALA A 343 7.89 19.35 -3.10
CA ALA A 343 7.02 19.95 -2.09
C ALA A 343 6.28 18.88 -1.27
N ILE A 344 5.78 17.82 -1.92
CA ILE A 344 5.11 16.69 -1.27
C ILE A 344 6.07 15.96 -0.33
N TRP A 345 7.27 15.61 -0.81
CA TRP A 345 8.30 14.94 -0.01
C TRP A 345 8.78 15.82 1.14
N LYS A 346 8.98 17.12 0.90
CA LYS A 346 9.38 18.07 1.93
C LYS A 346 8.33 18.20 3.03
N PHE A 347 7.06 18.33 2.65
CA PHE A 347 5.96 18.37 3.59
C PHE A 347 5.89 17.08 4.41
N TYR A 348 5.95 15.93 3.73
CA TYR A 348 5.91 14.63 4.39
C TYR A 348 7.03 14.47 5.42
N CYS A 349 8.29 14.66 5.01
CA CYS A 349 9.41 14.43 5.91
C CYS A 349 9.46 15.44 7.06
N ARG A 350 9.04 16.69 6.87
CA ARG A 350 8.88 17.64 7.99
C ARG A 350 7.76 17.24 8.94
N LEU A 351 6.61 16.84 8.42
CA LEU A 351 5.47 16.46 9.24
C LEU A 351 5.77 15.19 10.04
N PHE A 352 6.37 14.19 9.41
CA PHE A 352 6.55 12.88 10.03
C PHE A 352 7.85 12.82 10.84
N TYR A 353 8.95 13.26 10.26
CA TYR A 353 10.29 13.11 10.81
C TYR A 353 10.88 14.39 11.39
N ASP A 354 10.24 15.56 11.22
CA ASP A 354 10.82 16.87 11.59
C ASP A 354 12.31 16.96 11.26
N ILE A 355 12.59 16.58 10.01
CA ILE A 355 13.96 16.40 9.55
C ILE A 355 14.69 17.74 9.46
N GLU A 356 15.85 17.79 10.07
CA GLU A 356 16.78 18.93 10.02
C GLU A 356 18.02 18.53 9.22
N ILE A 357 18.52 19.44 8.36
CA ILE A 357 19.76 19.23 7.60
C ILE A 357 20.76 20.31 8.00
N ASN A 358 21.93 19.89 8.48
CA ASN A 358 23.06 20.74 8.82
C ASN A 358 24.23 20.47 7.85
N GLY A 359 24.86 21.51 7.32
CA GLY A 359 25.99 21.40 6.39
C GLY A 359 25.61 21.32 4.91
N MET A 360 24.41 21.75 4.50
CA MET A 360 23.98 21.69 3.10
C MET A 360 24.87 22.53 2.17
N GLU A 361 25.39 23.64 2.68
CA GLU A 361 26.36 24.52 2.05
C GLU A 361 27.60 23.78 1.55
N ASN A 362 28.03 22.70 2.22
CA ASN A 362 29.19 21.90 1.82
C ASN A 362 28.93 21.15 0.52
N ILE A 363 27.69 20.71 0.27
CA ILE A 363 27.31 20.09 -1.02
C ILE A 363 27.13 21.16 -2.11
N ILE A 364 26.58 22.32 -1.75
CA ILE A 364 26.28 23.40 -2.71
C ILE A 364 27.58 24.02 -3.24
N ASN A 365 28.56 24.25 -2.37
CA ASN A 365 29.78 24.99 -2.69
C ASN A 365 30.90 24.12 -3.29
N THR A 366 30.80 22.79 -3.20
CA THR A 366 31.88 21.86 -3.56
C THR A 366 31.46 20.94 -4.70
N GLN A 367 31.10 21.50 -5.85
CA GLN A 367 30.72 20.71 -7.03
C GLN A 367 31.84 20.70 -8.08
N PRO A 368 32.20 19.54 -8.66
CA PRO A 368 31.68 18.19 -8.37
C PRO A 368 32.24 17.59 -7.06
N ALA A 369 31.43 16.79 -6.38
CA ALA A 369 31.86 15.96 -5.24
C ALA A 369 31.22 14.57 -5.25
N LEU A 370 31.93 13.61 -4.65
CA LEU A 370 31.39 12.29 -4.34
C LEU A 370 30.79 12.30 -2.92
N ILE A 371 29.48 12.18 -2.82
CA ILE A 371 28.73 12.19 -1.57
C ILE A 371 28.51 10.75 -1.11
N ILE A 372 29.13 10.39 0.00
CA ILE A 372 29.00 9.07 0.62
C ILE A 372 28.04 9.16 1.80
N PHE A 373 26.95 8.43 1.75
CA PHE A 373 25.95 8.41 2.82
C PHE A 373 25.88 7.07 3.54
N TYR A 374 25.58 7.12 4.84
CA TYR A 374 25.18 5.94 5.60
C TYR A 374 23.78 5.47 5.18
N HIS A 375 23.66 4.23 4.72
CA HIS A 375 22.38 3.74 4.21
C HIS A 375 21.48 3.28 5.36
N GLY A 376 20.39 4.01 5.65
CA GLY A 376 19.32 3.53 6.52
C GLY A 376 18.55 2.36 5.91
N ALA A 377 17.64 1.70 6.64
CA ALA A 377 16.86 0.61 6.04
C ALA A 377 16.05 1.06 4.82
N ILE A 378 15.43 2.25 4.92
CA ILE A 378 14.82 2.96 3.80
C ILE A 378 15.46 4.36 3.78
N PRO A 379 16.10 4.78 2.67
CA PRO A 379 16.88 6.03 2.61
C PRO A 379 15.97 7.26 2.41
N ILE A 380 14.99 7.44 3.30
CA ILE A 380 13.98 8.52 3.24
C ILE A 380 14.62 9.90 3.41
N ASP A 381 15.67 9.94 4.21
CA ASP A 381 16.54 11.08 4.47
C ASP A 381 17.25 11.55 3.21
N ILE A 382 17.68 10.61 2.36
CA ILE A 382 18.33 10.92 1.08
C ILE A 382 17.34 11.50 0.08
N PHE A 383 16.12 10.97 -0.01
CA PHE A 383 15.06 11.58 -0.84
C PHE A 383 14.75 13.01 -0.39
N PHE A 384 14.70 13.25 0.92
CA PHE A 384 14.53 14.60 1.44
C PHE A 384 15.73 15.51 1.13
N LEU A 385 16.96 15.03 1.32
CA LEU A 385 18.18 15.76 1.00
C LEU A 385 18.19 16.20 -0.48
N MET A 386 17.90 15.28 -1.41
CA MET A 386 17.86 15.56 -2.85
C MET A 386 16.79 16.60 -3.19
N THR A 387 15.60 16.48 -2.61
CA THR A 387 14.49 17.40 -2.88
C THR A 387 14.73 18.78 -2.28
N ASP A 388 15.28 18.89 -1.06
CA ASP A 388 15.63 20.18 -0.46
C ASP A 388 16.79 20.85 -1.21
N TYR A 389 17.79 20.08 -1.64
CA TYR A 389 18.87 20.56 -2.50
C TYR A 389 18.35 21.11 -3.83
N TYR A 390 17.46 20.38 -4.51
CA TYR A 390 16.83 20.84 -5.76
C TYR A 390 16.01 22.11 -5.54
N LEU A 391 15.23 22.18 -4.45
CA LEU A 391 14.44 23.37 -4.16
C LEU A 391 15.31 24.62 -3.97
N LYS A 392 16.49 24.47 -3.36
CA LYS A 392 17.48 25.54 -3.10
C LYS A 392 18.31 25.94 -4.33
N THR A 393 18.74 24.98 -5.14
CA THR A 393 19.73 25.21 -6.21
C THR A 393 19.17 25.10 -7.62
N LYS A 394 18.01 24.48 -7.78
CA LYS A 394 17.44 24.02 -9.07
C LYS A 394 18.32 23.01 -9.82
N ARG A 395 19.29 22.40 -9.15
CA ARG A 395 20.15 21.34 -9.68
C ARG A 395 19.73 19.98 -9.09
N LEU A 396 20.09 18.89 -9.76
CA LEU A 396 19.90 17.52 -9.29
C LEU A 396 21.24 16.89 -8.89
N ILE A 397 21.20 15.92 -7.97
CA ILE A 397 22.35 15.10 -7.57
C ILE A 397 22.14 13.72 -8.19
N TYR A 398 23.12 13.22 -8.95
CA TYR A 398 23.05 11.86 -9.47
C TYR A 398 23.15 10.87 -8.32
N THR A 399 22.32 9.83 -8.30
CA THR A 399 22.30 8.85 -7.21
C THR A 399 22.43 7.45 -7.75
N ILE A 400 23.31 6.64 -7.16
CA ILE A 400 23.50 5.25 -7.58
C ILE A 400 22.59 4.31 -6.79
N THR A 401 21.85 3.45 -7.51
CA THR A 401 21.03 2.38 -6.92
C THR A 401 21.39 1.00 -7.48
N ASP A 402 20.95 -0.05 -6.77
CA ASP A 402 21.04 -1.44 -7.24
C ASP A 402 20.14 -1.65 -8.48
N ARG A 403 20.64 -2.41 -9.46
CA ARG A 403 19.95 -2.75 -10.71
C ARG A 403 18.61 -3.45 -10.48
N ILE A 404 18.44 -4.14 -9.36
CA ILE A 404 17.17 -4.81 -9.05
C ILE A 404 16.03 -3.82 -8.83
N VAL A 405 16.32 -2.61 -8.32
CA VAL A 405 15.31 -1.57 -8.07
C VAL A 405 14.68 -1.09 -9.39
N TYR A 406 15.44 -1.12 -10.47
CA TYR A 406 14.97 -0.79 -11.82
C TYR A 406 13.95 -1.79 -12.40
N ARG A 407 13.90 -3.01 -11.86
CA ARG A 407 12.96 -4.06 -12.29
C ARG A 407 11.60 -3.99 -11.57
N ILE A 408 11.45 -3.09 -10.60
CA ILE A 408 10.21 -2.94 -9.81
C ILE A 408 9.20 -2.09 -10.60
N PRO A 409 7.90 -2.45 -10.63
CA PRO A 409 6.86 -1.62 -11.24
C PRO A 409 6.88 -0.19 -10.68
N GLY A 410 6.94 0.83 -11.56
CA GLY A 410 7.05 2.23 -11.16
C GLY A 410 8.48 2.80 -11.15
N SER A 411 9.50 1.99 -11.49
CA SER A 411 10.90 2.42 -11.56
C SER A 411 11.18 3.57 -12.54
N PHE A 412 10.25 3.85 -13.48
CA PHE A 412 10.34 5.01 -14.36
C PHE A 412 10.54 6.33 -13.60
N LEU A 413 10.04 6.42 -12.36
CA LEU A 413 10.20 7.60 -11.52
C LEU A 413 11.66 7.92 -11.16
N LEU A 414 12.52 6.91 -11.11
CA LEU A 414 13.93 7.05 -10.74
C LEU A 414 14.67 7.99 -11.70
N HIS A 415 14.29 7.98 -12.98
CA HIS A 415 14.86 8.84 -14.02
C HIS A 415 14.64 10.33 -13.72
N PHE A 416 13.47 10.71 -13.20
CA PHE A 416 13.19 12.11 -12.84
C PHE A 416 14.14 12.64 -11.75
N PHE A 417 14.69 11.76 -10.92
CA PHE A 417 15.60 12.11 -9.83
C PHE A 417 17.08 11.84 -10.14
N HIS A 418 17.43 11.49 -11.39
CA HIS A 418 18.78 11.05 -11.76
C HIS A 418 19.31 9.89 -10.90
N ILE A 419 18.41 9.01 -10.45
CA ILE A 419 18.79 7.79 -9.74
C ILE A 419 19.09 6.73 -10.80
N ILE A 420 20.35 6.36 -11.02
CA ILE A 420 20.79 5.48 -12.11
C ILE A 420 21.32 4.12 -11.60
N PRO A 421 21.28 3.04 -12.40
CA PRO A 421 21.91 1.79 -12.02
C PRO A 421 23.44 1.96 -12.02
N GLY A 422 24.10 1.50 -10.95
CA GLY A 422 25.55 1.72 -10.79
C GLY A 422 26.45 0.88 -11.70
N ASN A 423 27.33 1.54 -12.45
CA ASN A 423 28.63 1.03 -12.89
C ASN A 423 29.72 2.09 -12.60
N SER A 424 30.99 1.69 -12.48
CA SER A 424 32.07 2.62 -12.07
C SER A 424 32.39 3.69 -13.12
N ASP A 425 32.24 3.35 -14.39
CA ASP A 425 32.69 4.18 -15.50
C ASP A 425 31.71 5.34 -15.73
N ASP A 426 30.41 5.07 -15.61
CA ASP A 426 29.35 6.08 -15.59
C ASP A 426 29.56 7.08 -14.45
N CYS A 427 29.91 6.58 -13.26
CA CYS A 427 30.18 7.43 -12.10
C CYS A 427 31.35 8.40 -12.37
N VAL A 428 32.43 7.88 -12.97
CA VAL A 428 33.61 8.68 -13.33
C VAL A 428 33.26 9.71 -14.40
N MET A 429 32.48 9.33 -15.41
CA MET A 429 32.01 10.23 -16.47
C MET A 429 31.15 11.37 -15.91
N ILE A 430 30.19 11.06 -15.03
CA ILE A 430 29.31 12.07 -14.40
C ILE A 430 30.12 13.10 -13.62
N LEU A 431 31.08 12.65 -12.80
CA LEU A 431 31.93 13.52 -12.02
C LEU A 431 32.84 14.38 -12.91
N LYS A 432 33.41 13.81 -13.99
CA LYS A 432 34.22 14.55 -14.98
C LYS A 432 33.41 15.60 -15.75
N LYS A 433 32.10 15.37 -15.95
CA LYS A 433 31.15 16.36 -16.49
C LYS A 433 30.78 17.46 -15.45
N GLY A 434 31.46 17.53 -14.30
CA GLY A 434 31.26 18.57 -13.29
C GLY A 434 30.02 18.38 -12.41
N LYS A 435 29.42 17.18 -12.40
CA LYS A 435 28.21 16.89 -11.61
C LYS A 435 28.55 16.12 -10.34
N SER A 436 27.78 16.33 -9.27
CA SER A 436 27.96 15.58 -8.01
C SER A 436 27.20 14.25 -8.02
N LEU A 437 27.75 13.27 -7.31
CA LEU A 437 27.26 11.89 -7.27
C LEU A 437 27.04 11.44 -5.83
N LEU A 438 25.94 10.74 -5.55
CA LEU A 438 25.57 10.22 -4.24
C LEU A 438 25.49 8.69 -4.27
N LEU A 439 26.19 8.03 -3.33
CA LEU A 439 26.17 6.56 -3.21
C LEU A 439 26.41 6.09 -1.76
N SER A 440 26.01 4.85 -1.47
CA SER A 440 26.39 4.14 -0.26
C SER A 440 27.29 2.95 -0.63
N PRO A 441 28.53 2.87 -0.11
CA PRO A 441 29.41 1.74 -0.38
C PRO A 441 28.84 0.39 0.11
N GLY A 442 28.17 0.41 1.27
CA GLY A 442 27.49 -0.76 1.84
C GLY A 442 26.22 -1.17 1.09
N GLY A 443 25.57 -0.21 0.41
CA GLY A 443 24.41 -0.42 -0.44
C GLY A 443 23.28 -1.20 0.25
N THR A 444 22.58 -2.04 -0.51
CA THR A 444 21.46 -2.87 -0.03
C THR A 444 21.84 -3.78 1.16
N PHE A 445 23.10 -4.22 1.25
CA PHE A 445 23.54 -5.05 2.36
C PHE A 445 23.58 -4.25 3.68
N GLU A 446 24.17 -3.06 3.65
CA GLU A 446 24.18 -2.16 4.81
C GLU A 446 22.76 -1.72 5.19
N ALA A 447 21.91 -1.45 4.21
CA ALA A 447 20.49 -1.16 4.43
C ALA A 447 19.81 -2.25 5.28
N PHE A 448 20.02 -3.52 4.92
CA PHE A 448 19.37 -4.65 5.56
C PHE A 448 20.01 -5.14 6.84
N PHE A 449 21.33 -5.01 7.01
CA PHE A 449 22.04 -5.75 8.07
C PHE A 449 22.81 -4.88 9.05
N SER A 450 22.84 -3.56 8.87
CA SER A 450 23.41 -2.68 9.89
C SER A 450 22.47 -2.52 11.09
N ASP A 451 23.07 -2.50 12.27
CA ASP A 451 22.40 -2.48 13.57
C ASP A 451 21.92 -1.08 13.98
N THR A 452 21.24 -1.00 15.13
CA THR A 452 20.80 0.30 15.69
C THR A 452 21.95 1.18 16.12
N ASN A 453 23.16 0.62 16.31
CA ASN A 453 24.36 1.37 16.63
C ASN A 453 24.97 2.07 15.41
N SER A 454 24.36 1.94 14.23
CA SER A 454 24.84 2.53 12.99
C SER A 454 26.24 2.04 12.60
N THR A 455 26.56 0.78 12.91
CA THR A 455 27.83 0.18 12.53
C THR A 455 27.92 0.10 11.01
N ILE A 456 29.03 0.58 10.44
CA ILE A 456 29.26 0.57 8.99
C ILE A 456 29.51 -0.85 8.51
N VAL A 457 28.90 -1.23 7.39
CA VAL A 457 29.04 -2.59 6.82
C VAL A 457 29.28 -2.54 5.32
N TRP A 458 30.49 -2.11 4.93
CA TRP A 458 30.87 -1.99 3.52
C TRP A 458 31.37 -3.30 2.88
N ASN A 459 31.68 -4.31 3.71
CA ASN A 459 32.08 -5.65 3.27
C ASN A 459 33.24 -5.63 2.25
N GLY A 460 34.24 -4.78 2.49
CA GLY A 460 35.44 -4.67 1.64
C GLY A 460 35.22 -4.02 0.27
N ARG A 461 34.06 -3.40 0.01
CA ARG A 461 33.79 -2.72 -1.27
C ARG A 461 34.57 -1.41 -1.38
N LYS A 462 35.44 -1.32 -2.39
CA LYS A 462 36.35 -0.18 -2.62
C LYS A 462 36.08 0.57 -3.95
N GLY A 463 34.94 0.32 -4.58
CA GLY A 463 34.60 0.92 -5.88
C GLY A 463 34.59 2.45 -5.85
N PHE A 464 34.08 3.04 -4.76
CA PHE A 464 34.09 4.49 -4.56
C PHE A 464 35.50 5.09 -4.51
N ALA A 465 36.46 4.39 -3.90
CA ALA A 465 37.84 4.85 -3.81
C ALA A 465 38.53 4.86 -5.18
N ARG A 466 38.19 3.90 -6.06
CA ARG A 466 38.63 3.93 -7.47
C ARG A 466 38.07 5.14 -8.21
N ILE A 467 36.79 5.46 -8.03
CA ILE A 467 36.14 6.63 -8.63
C ILE A 467 36.87 7.92 -8.20
N VAL A 468 37.14 8.08 -6.90
CA VAL A 468 37.87 9.24 -6.36
C VAL A 468 39.28 9.31 -6.92
N LYS A 469 40.03 8.20 -6.97
CA LYS A 469 41.37 8.17 -7.55
C LYS A 469 41.42 8.62 -9.02
N GLN A 470 40.39 8.30 -9.80
CA GLN A 470 40.32 8.64 -11.24
C GLN A 470 39.80 10.05 -11.52
N THR A 471 39.03 10.64 -10.60
CA THR A 471 38.35 11.93 -10.81
C THR A 471 38.95 13.05 -9.99
N ASN A 472 39.68 12.72 -8.92
CA ASN A 472 40.27 13.65 -7.97
C ASN A 472 39.26 14.60 -7.31
N VAL A 473 37.99 14.22 -7.25
CA VAL A 473 36.94 14.99 -6.56
C VAL A 473 37.00 14.73 -5.06
N PRO A 474 36.60 15.71 -4.22
CA PRO A 474 36.49 15.48 -2.79
C PRO A 474 35.35 14.53 -2.44
N ILE A 475 35.47 13.87 -1.28
CA ILE A 475 34.40 13.11 -0.65
C ILE A 475 33.67 13.97 0.37
N ILE A 476 32.34 13.96 0.35
CA ILE A 476 31.48 14.54 1.39
C ILE A 476 30.74 13.42 2.10
N LEU A 477 30.75 13.39 3.43
CA LEU A 477 30.09 12.36 4.23
C LEU A 477 28.72 12.83 4.68
N VAL A 478 27.71 11.96 4.61
CA VAL A 478 26.35 12.22 5.07
C VAL A 478 25.91 11.13 6.04
N TYR A 479 25.51 11.54 7.24
CA TYR A 479 24.90 10.66 8.22
C TYR A 479 23.54 11.24 8.61
N THR A 480 22.59 10.38 8.95
CA THR A 480 21.31 10.80 9.53
C THR A 480 21.09 10.09 10.85
N ARG A 481 21.09 10.85 11.94
CA ARG A 481 20.79 10.36 13.28
C ARG A 481 19.33 9.90 13.34
N ASN A 482 19.09 8.83 14.10
CA ASN A 482 17.79 8.17 14.31
C ASN A 482 17.20 7.46 13.09
N ILE A 483 17.87 7.43 11.92
CA ILE A 483 17.34 6.76 10.72
C ILE A 483 17.07 5.26 10.93
N ARG A 484 17.81 4.61 11.85
CA ARG A 484 17.58 3.20 12.23
C ARG A 484 16.38 3.00 13.14
N PHE A 485 15.97 4.02 13.90
CA PHE A 485 14.74 3.98 14.70
C PHE A 485 13.51 4.37 13.87
N ALA A 486 13.70 5.13 12.80
CA ALA A 486 12.65 5.42 11.84
C ALA A 486 12.10 4.16 11.18
N PHE A 487 12.89 3.09 11.08
CA PHE A 487 12.51 1.82 10.45
C PHE A 487 13.05 0.62 11.25
N ILE A 488 12.27 0.15 12.23
CA ILE A 488 12.67 -0.96 13.10
C ILE A 488 12.45 -2.30 12.39
N GLN A 489 13.46 -3.17 12.45
CA GLN A 489 13.37 -4.55 11.98
C GLN A 489 12.76 -5.48 13.03
N ILE A 490 11.95 -6.44 12.59
CA ILE A 490 11.40 -7.48 13.46
C ILE A 490 12.46 -8.61 13.63
N PRO A 491 12.97 -8.89 14.85
CA PRO A 491 14.14 -9.77 15.03
C PRO A 491 13.96 -11.22 14.55
N ILE A 492 12.78 -11.81 14.75
CA ILE A 492 12.45 -13.18 14.31
C ILE A 492 12.57 -13.33 12.80
N VAL A 493 12.26 -12.24 12.10
CA VAL A 493 12.13 -12.15 10.65
C VAL A 493 13.51 -11.89 10.02
N HIS A 494 14.41 -11.19 10.72
CA HIS A 494 15.79 -10.88 10.28
C HIS A 494 16.61 -12.13 9.94
N ARG A 495 16.64 -13.17 10.79
CA ARG A 495 17.52 -14.35 10.56
C ARG A 495 17.10 -15.15 9.34
N LEU A 496 15.79 -15.31 9.14
CA LEU A 496 15.24 -15.99 7.97
C LEU A 496 15.54 -15.21 6.69
N TRP A 497 15.35 -13.89 6.70
CA TRP A 497 15.62 -13.05 5.53
C TRP A 497 17.10 -12.96 5.18
N GLN A 498 18.00 -12.97 6.16
CA GLN A 498 19.43 -12.99 5.88
C GLN A 498 19.82 -14.20 5.04
N LYS A 499 19.28 -15.39 5.37
CA LYS A 499 19.49 -16.61 4.58
C LYS A 499 18.89 -16.49 3.18
N ILE A 500 17.67 -15.96 3.06
CA ILE A 500 17.00 -15.78 1.76
C ILE A 500 17.75 -14.77 0.89
N TYR A 501 18.17 -13.63 1.43
CA TYR A 501 18.91 -12.60 0.69
C TYR A 501 20.30 -13.09 0.26
N GLN A 502 21.01 -13.83 1.12
CA GLN A 502 22.31 -14.42 0.77
C GLN A 502 22.20 -15.41 -0.40
N ASN A 503 21.14 -16.21 -0.44
CA ASN A 503 20.94 -17.25 -1.45
C ASN A 503 20.31 -16.74 -2.74
N PHE A 504 19.34 -15.83 -2.65
CA PHE A 504 18.49 -15.45 -3.79
C PHE A 504 18.61 -13.97 -4.18
N ARG A 505 19.31 -13.14 -3.38
CA ARG A 505 19.44 -11.68 -3.59
C ARG A 505 18.11 -10.94 -3.74
N ILE A 506 17.03 -11.46 -3.14
CA ILE A 506 15.69 -10.85 -3.20
C ILE A 506 15.56 -9.81 -2.08
N PRO A 507 15.33 -8.52 -2.39
CA PRO A 507 15.24 -7.46 -1.40
C PRO A 507 13.82 -7.33 -0.85
N ILE A 508 13.43 -8.20 0.09
CA ILE A 508 12.13 -8.09 0.79
C ILE A 508 12.33 -7.28 2.08
N LEU A 509 11.60 -6.18 2.19
CA LEU A 509 11.76 -5.16 3.24
C LEU A 509 10.49 -5.12 4.10
N ILE A 510 10.53 -5.67 5.32
CA ILE A 510 9.43 -5.64 6.29
C ILE A 510 9.92 -4.88 7.53
N HIS A 511 9.62 -3.58 7.57
CA HIS A 511 10.05 -2.68 8.64
C HIS A 511 8.87 -1.97 9.25
N LEU A 512 8.96 -1.72 10.56
CA LEU A 512 8.01 -0.87 11.27
C LEU A 512 8.50 0.58 11.22
N GLY A 513 7.76 1.44 10.51
CA GLY A 513 8.01 2.87 10.43
C GLY A 513 7.62 3.61 11.72
N LEU A 514 8.52 4.39 12.31
CA LEU A 514 8.25 5.22 13.49
C LEU A 514 8.52 6.71 13.23
N PRO A 515 7.65 7.62 13.72
CA PRO A 515 7.84 9.06 13.61
C PRO A 515 8.87 9.54 14.65
N VAL A 516 10.14 9.46 14.28
CA VAL A 516 11.27 9.96 15.09
C VAL A 516 11.83 11.22 14.47
N LYS A 517 12.45 12.08 15.29
CA LYS A 517 13.13 13.27 14.76
C LYS A 517 14.41 12.85 14.02
N LEU A 518 14.58 13.26 12.77
CA LEU A 518 15.78 12.99 11.97
C LEU A 518 16.69 14.22 11.93
N PHE A 519 17.98 14.00 12.14
CA PHE A 519 19.00 15.03 12.01
C PHE A 519 20.00 14.53 10.98
N THR A 520 20.08 15.17 9.82
CA THR A 520 21.04 14.89 8.77
C THR A 520 22.22 15.83 8.91
N MET A 521 23.43 15.28 8.99
CA MET A 521 24.68 16.02 9.15
C MET A 521 25.57 15.71 7.96
N ILE A 522 26.15 16.77 7.41
CA ILE A 522 26.98 16.73 6.21
C ILE A 522 28.37 17.24 6.61
N SER A 523 29.42 16.49 6.26
CA SER A 523 30.79 16.86 6.59
C SER A 523 31.32 17.97 5.68
N GLU A 524 32.44 18.58 6.07
CA GLU A 524 33.30 19.32 5.14
C GLU A 524 33.84 18.38 4.04
N PRO A 525 34.19 18.92 2.86
CA PRO A 525 34.84 18.18 1.80
C PRO A 525 36.18 17.57 2.23
N ILE A 526 36.37 16.30 1.92
CA ILE A 526 37.60 15.55 2.20
C ILE A 526 38.37 15.41 0.89
N HIS A 527 39.52 16.06 0.81
CA HIS A 527 40.47 15.87 -0.27
C HIS A 527 41.49 14.79 0.11
N PHE A 528 41.87 13.97 -0.85
CA PHE A 528 42.90 12.95 -0.69
C PHE A 528 44.15 13.35 -1.46
N PRO A 529 45.35 13.13 -0.90
CA PRO A 529 46.59 13.28 -1.64
C PRO A 529 46.64 12.43 -2.90
N HIS A 530 47.32 12.93 -3.95
CA HIS A 530 47.38 12.25 -5.24
C HIS A 530 48.12 10.91 -5.20
N ASP A 531 49.02 10.69 -4.25
CA ASP A 531 49.83 9.49 -4.09
C ASP A 531 49.09 8.35 -3.36
N TYR A 532 48.00 8.65 -2.66
CA TYR A 532 47.21 7.66 -1.93
C TYR A 532 46.73 6.49 -2.82
N SER A 533 46.93 5.27 -2.37
CA SER A 533 46.39 4.07 -3.01
C SER A 533 44.86 3.96 -2.82
N ILE A 534 44.20 3.14 -3.63
CA ILE A 534 42.76 2.85 -3.49
C ILE A 534 42.44 2.33 -2.08
N ASP A 535 43.33 1.53 -1.51
CA ASP A 535 43.16 0.95 -0.18
C ASP A 535 43.29 2.01 0.93
N GLN A 536 44.23 2.94 0.78
CA GLN A 536 44.39 4.06 1.72
C GLN A 536 43.18 4.99 1.68
N ILE A 537 42.69 5.35 0.48
CA ILE A 537 41.46 6.16 0.33
C ILE A 537 40.28 5.44 0.99
N ALA A 538 40.10 4.14 0.72
CA ALA A 538 38.98 3.38 1.27
C ALA A 538 39.03 3.30 2.80
N LEU A 539 40.18 2.94 3.37
CA LEU A 539 40.37 2.80 4.81
C LEU A 539 40.21 4.13 5.54
N GLU A 540 40.79 5.21 5.00
CA GLU A 540 40.67 6.52 5.62
C GLU A 540 39.24 7.04 5.55
N THR A 541 38.54 6.82 4.43
CA THR A 541 37.13 7.18 4.28
C THR A 541 36.24 6.42 5.26
N GLU A 542 36.46 5.11 5.44
CA GLU A 542 35.75 4.29 6.41
C GLU A 542 35.98 4.77 7.85
N THR A 543 37.24 5.07 8.17
CA THR A 543 37.64 5.58 9.48
C THR A 543 37.01 6.94 9.78
N LYS A 544 37.04 7.86 8.80
CA LYS A 544 36.41 9.18 8.90
C LYS A 544 34.89 9.06 9.03
N MET A 545 34.24 8.18 8.27
CA MET A 545 32.80 7.93 8.39
C MET A 545 32.44 7.36 9.76
N ALA A 546 33.18 6.37 10.27
CA ALA A 546 32.94 5.81 11.60
C ALA A 546 33.15 6.83 12.72
N LYS A 547 34.13 7.73 12.58
CA LYS A 547 34.33 8.86 13.50
C LYS A 547 33.18 9.86 13.40
N PHE A 548 32.75 10.20 12.20
CA PHE A 548 31.67 11.13 11.93
C PHE A 548 30.33 10.65 12.51
N ILE A 549 30.00 9.37 12.35
CA ILE A 549 28.81 8.75 12.98
C ILE A 549 28.91 8.86 14.51
N ARG A 550 30.03 8.44 15.11
CA ARG A 550 30.22 8.46 16.57
C ARG A 550 30.09 9.86 17.18
N GLN A 551 30.57 10.89 16.49
CA GLN A 551 30.48 12.28 16.95
C GLN A 551 29.05 12.83 16.90
N ASN A 552 28.23 12.34 15.97
CA ASN A 552 26.89 12.85 15.73
C ASN A 552 25.78 11.97 16.36
N GLN A 553 26.12 10.83 16.95
CA GLN A 553 25.20 9.91 17.62
C GLN A 553 25.07 10.24 19.12
N THR A 554 23.91 9.98 19.72
CA THR A 554 23.68 10.21 21.16
C THR A 554 24.14 9.03 22.01
N LYS A 555 24.60 9.29 23.25
CA LYS A 555 25.04 8.25 24.21
C LYS A 555 23.92 7.28 24.60
N SER A 556 22.67 7.74 24.65
CA SER A 556 21.49 6.88 24.83
C SER A 556 20.84 6.66 23.47
N ASN A 557 20.96 5.44 22.94
CA ASN A 557 20.58 5.10 21.58
C ASN A 557 19.42 4.09 21.60
N THR A 558 18.27 4.53 22.10
CA THR A 558 17.06 3.71 22.20
C THR A 558 15.91 4.31 21.40
N THR A 559 15.00 3.46 20.94
CA THR A 559 13.75 3.88 20.27
C THR A 559 12.96 4.88 21.12
N ILE A 560 12.96 4.70 22.44
CA ILE A 560 12.22 5.58 23.36
C ILE A 560 12.81 6.99 23.32
N GLU A 561 14.13 7.14 23.42
CA GLU A 561 14.78 8.45 23.36
C GLU A 561 14.59 9.14 22.00
N ALA A 562 14.66 8.40 20.90
CA ALA A 562 14.39 8.93 19.56
C ALA A 562 12.94 9.44 19.41
N LEU A 563 11.97 8.77 20.04
CA LEU A 563 10.58 9.24 20.09
C LEU A 563 10.40 10.43 21.03
N LYS A 564 11.09 10.47 22.17
CA LYS A 564 11.06 11.64 23.07
C LYS A 564 11.58 12.88 22.36
N GLN A 565 12.70 12.80 21.63
CA GLN A 565 13.23 13.89 20.81
C GLN A 565 12.23 14.43 19.77
N ARG A 566 11.23 13.64 19.36
CA ARG A 566 10.17 14.06 18.44
C ARG A 566 9.00 14.74 19.15
N PHE A 567 8.55 14.19 20.27
CA PHE A 567 7.23 14.51 20.86
C PHE A 567 7.29 15.24 22.21
N LEU A 568 8.42 15.16 22.92
CA LEU A 568 8.61 15.83 24.18
C LEU A 568 9.65 16.93 23.96
N LEU A 569 9.20 18.17 24.03
CA LEU A 569 10.07 19.34 24.10
C LEU A 569 11.00 19.16 25.32
N THR A 570 12.31 19.22 25.09
CA THR A 570 13.25 19.71 26.10
C THR A 570 13.17 21.21 26.17
#